data_AF-A0ABC9Y7N6-F1
#
_entry.id   AF-A0ABC9Y7N6-F1
#
_cell.length_a   1.000
_cell.length_b   1.000
_cell.length_c   1.000
_cell.angle_alpha   90.00
_cell.angle_beta   90.00
_cell.angle_gamma   90.00
#
_symmetry.space_group_name_H-M   'P 1'
#
loop_
_entity.id
_entity.type
_entity.pdbx_description
1 polymer ?
#
loop_
_entity_poly.entity_id
_entity_poly.type
_entity_poly.pdbx_seq_one_letter_code
_entity_poly.pdbx_strand_id
1 'polypeptide(L)'
;MSKELLEKLKGKKEVYQMWKKGLATLEECKNVVRLCRDATRKAKAHLKLKLARDVKDNKKGFFKYISSKRKTRENVDPLLNEVGALVMEATGKAELLNAVFASVFTTKVGPQETQTLEVGEKVWRKEDLPLVEKDGVKEYLGNLDIHKSTGPDRMHP
;
A
#
# COMPACT_ATOMS: atom_id res chain seq x y z
N MET A 1 -1.71 16.38 -14.09
CA MET A 1 -0.59 17.03 -14.82
C MET A 1 -1.17 18.26 -15.51
N SER A 2 -0.50 19.43 -15.44
CA SER A 2 -0.99 20.63 -16.13
C SER A 2 -0.79 20.51 -17.64
N LYS A 3 -1.66 21.16 -18.43
CA LYS A 3 -1.52 21.24 -19.90
C LYS A 3 -0.14 21.79 -20.28
N GLU A 4 0.34 22.81 -19.58
CA GLU A 4 1.66 23.41 -19.79
C GLU A 4 2.82 22.41 -19.67
N LEU A 5 2.78 21.51 -18.67
CA LEU A 5 3.85 20.52 -18.50
C LEU A 5 3.84 19.49 -19.63
N LEU A 6 2.65 19.17 -20.16
CA LEU A 6 2.48 18.27 -21.30
C LEU A 6 3.08 18.88 -22.57
N GLU A 7 2.82 20.17 -22.83
CA GLU A 7 3.40 20.89 -23.97
C GLU A 7 4.93 20.93 -23.90
N LYS A 8 5.50 21.17 -22.71
CA LYS A 8 6.95 21.12 -22.52
C LYS A 8 7.53 19.74 -22.84
N LEU A 9 6.88 18.67 -22.38
CA LEU A 9 7.30 17.30 -22.68
C LEU A 9 7.21 16.96 -24.18
N LYS A 10 6.18 17.48 -24.86
CA LYS A 10 6.01 17.34 -26.31
C LYS A 10 7.09 18.09 -27.08
N GLY A 11 7.32 19.36 -26.75
CA GLY A 11 8.38 20.17 -27.36
C GLY A 11 9.77 19.57 -27.17
N LYS A 12 10.06 18.97 -26.00
CA LYS A 12 11.30 18.19 -25.80
C LYS A 12 11.44 17.05 -26.82
N LYS A 13 10.37 16.30 -27.08
CA LYS A 13 10.40 15.21 -28.06
C LYS A 13 10.65 15.74 -29.47
N GLU A 14 10.01 16.84 -29.84
CA GLU A 14 10.15 17.47 -31.16
C GLU A 14 11.57 18.00 -31.40
N VAL A 15 12.12 18.75 -30.45
CA VAL A 15 13.49 19.29 -30.54
C VAL A 15 14.53 18.17 -30.60
N TYR A 16 14.32 17.07 -29.87
CA TYR A 16 15.19 15.90 -29.99
C TYR A 16 15.15 15.27 -31.40
N GLN A 17 13.97 15.20 -32.03
CA GLN A 17 13.85 14.71 -33.41
C GLN A 17 14.49 15.67 -34.42
N MET A 18 14.35 16.98 -34.23
CA MET A 18 15.00 17.98 -35.09
C MET A 18 16.52 17.91 -34.96
N TRP A 19 17.05 17.78 -33.74
CA TRP A 19 18.47 17.60 -33.49
C TRP A 19 19.02 16.35 -34.18
N LYS A 20 18.29 15.23 -34.11
CA LYS A 20 18.65 13.98 -34.80
C LYS A 20 18.70 14.13 -36.34
N LYS A 21 17.93 15.06 -36.90
CA LYS A 21 17.90 15.39 -38.33
C LYS A 21 18.89 16.49 -38.74
N GLY A 22 19.70 17.00 -37.81
CA GLY A 22 20.62 18.12 -38.06
C GLY A 22 19.94 19.49 -38.19
N LEU A 23 18.66 19.59 -37.85
CA LEU A 23 17.85 20.82 -37.97
C LEU A 23 17.84 21.67 -36.69
N ALA A 24 18.40 21.15 -35.60
CA ALA A 24 18.53 21.87 -34.35
C ALA A 24 19.94 21.66 -33.79
N THR A 25 20.42 22.65 -33.05
CA THR A 25 21.72 22.59 -32.38
C THR A 25 21.64 21.72 -31.12
N LEU A 26 22.80 21.17 -30.72
CA LEU A 26 22.90 20.41 -29.47
C LEU A 26 22.54 21.29 -28.25
N GLU A 27 22.85 22.58 -28.29
CA GLU A 27 22.60 23.51 -27.18
C GLU A 27 21.10 23.78 -26.99
N GLU A 28 20.34 23.94 -28.07
CA GLU A 28 18.87 24.03 -28.02
C GLU A 28 18.25 22.79 -27.39
N CYS A 29 18.72 21.60 -27.79
CA CYS A 29 18.24 20.35 -27.20
C CYS A 29 18.55 20.28 -25.70
N LYS A 30 19.76 20.66 -25.28
CA LYS A 30 20.14 20.71 -23.85
C LYS A 30 19.30 21.71 -23.07
N ASN A 31 19.04 22.89 -23.63
CA ASN A 31 18.18 23.92 -23.04
C ASN A 31 16.77 23.40 -22.77
N VAL A 32 16.13 22.80 -23.78
CA VAL A 32 14.76 22.30 -23.65
C VAL A 32 14.68 21.15 -22.64
N VAL A 33 15.67 20.25 -22.62
CA VAL A 33 15.75 19.18 -21.62
C VAL A 33 15.86 19.75 -20.19
N ARG A 34 16.71 20.76 -19.99
CA ARG A 34 16.86 21.45 -18.69
C ARG A 34 15.53 22.05 -18.24
N LEU A 35 14.88 22.84 -19.10
CA LEU A 35 13.61 23.49 -18.79
C LEU A 35 12.50 22.49 -18.47
N CYS A 36 12.42 21.37 -19.21
CA CYS A 36 11.45 20.32 -18.93
C CYS A 36 11.70 19.65 -17.57
N ARG A 37 12.96 19.37 -17.24
CA ARG A 37 13.34 18.79 -15.96
C ARG A 37 12.95 19.71 -14.81
N ASP A 38 13.22 21.01 -14.94
CA ASP A 38 12.86 21.99 -13.92
C ASP A 38 11.35 22.17 -13.77
N ALA A 39 10.61 22.24 -14.88
CA ALA A 39 9.16 22.28 -14.85
C ALA A 39 8.57 21.04 -14.15
N THR A 40 9.10 19.85 -14.46
CA THR A 40 8.69 18.59 -13.81
C THR A 40 8.99 18.60 -12.32
N ARG A 41 10.17 19.08 -11.92
CA ARG A 41 10.58 19.21 -10.52
C ARG A 41 9.66 20.16 -9.76
N LYS A 42 9.38 21.34 -10.30
CA LYS A 42 8.47 22.33 -9.71
C LYS A 42 7.05 21.76 -9.58
N ALA A 43 6.50 21.19 -10.65
CA ALA A 43 5.16 20.59 -10.62
C ALA A 43 5.04 19.48 -9.56
N LYS A 44 6.07 18.63 -9.42
CA LYS A 44 6.11 17.59 -8.39
C LYS A 44 6.16 18.19 -6.98
N ALA A 45 6.94 19.24 -6.76
CA ALA A 45 7.00 19.94 -5.48
C ALA A 45 5.66 20.58 -5.12
N HIS A 46 5.02 21.27 -6.07
CA HIS A 46 3.69 21.85 -5.88
C HIS A 46 2.64 20.80 -5.54
N LEU A 47 2.63 19.65 -6.23
CA LEU A 47 1.70 18.55 -5.91
C LEU A 47 1.91 18.04 -4.48
N LYS A 48 3.16 17.81 -4.07
CA LYS A 48 3.48 17.35 -2.70
C LYS A 48 3.04 18.36 -1.65
N LEU A 49 3.33 19.64 -1.88
CA LEU A 49 2.95 20.73 -0.98
C LEU A 49 1.42 20.81 -0.84
N LYS A 50 0.68 20.71 -1.94
CA LYS A 50 -0.78 20.67 -1.91
C LYS A 50 -1.30 19.48 -1.08
N LEU A 51 -0.80 18.28 -1.34
CA LEU A 51 -1.19 17.07 -0.60
C LEU A 51 -0.87 17.16 0.90
N ALA A 52 0.24 17.79 1.28
CA ALA A 52 0.61 17.98 2.67
C ALA A 52 -0.29 19.01 3.38
N ARG A 53 -0.66 20.10 2.69
CA ARG A 53 -1.59 21.12 3.21
C ARG A 53 -2.99 20.55 3.40
N ASP A 54 -3.47 19.85 2.37
CA ASP A 54 -4.84 19.30 2.32
C ASP A 54 -4.95 17.96 3.08
N VAL A 55 -3.94 17.55 3.87
CA VAL A 55 -3.92 16.22 4.49
C VAL A 55 -5.06 16.03 5.50
N LYS A 56 -5.48 17.10 6.17
CA LYS A 56 -6.58 17.05 7.16
C LYS A 56 -7.92 16.80 6.46
N ASP A 57 -8.16 17.51 5.36
CA ASP A 57 -9.44 17.49 4.64
C ASP A 57 -9.51 16.35 3.60
N ASN A 58 -8.35 15.93 3.06
CA ASN A 58 -8.24 14.92 2.02
C ASN A 58 -7.13 13.89 2.32
N LYS A 59 -7.29 13.18 3.44
CA LYS A 59 -6.41 12.08 3.86
C LYS A 59 -6.23 11.03 2.74
N LYS A 60 -7.33 10.70 2.05
CA LYS A 60 -7.37 9.71 0.96
C LYS A 60 -6.43 10.08 -0.20
N GLY A 61 -6.41 11.34 -0.61
CA GLY A 61 -5.52 11.84 -1.65
C GLY A 61 -4.03 11.69 -1.28
N PHE A 62 -3.67 12.00 -0.03
CA PHE A 62 -2.32 11.86 0.47
C PHE A 62 -1.85 10.40 0.49
N PHE A 63 -2.63 9.49 1.11
CA PHE A 63 -2.27 8.07 1.19
C PHE A 63 -2.24 7.39 -0.18
N LYS A 64 -3.15 7.77 -1.11
CA LYS A 64 -3.12 7.33 -2.51
C LYS A 64 -1.84 7.76 -3.23
N TYR A 65 -1.37 8.99 -2.97
CA TYR A 65 -0.09 9.43 -3.53
C TYR A 65 1.07 8.60 -2.96
N ILE A 66 1.11 8.39 -1.64
CA ILE A 66 2.16 7.59 -0.99
C ILE A 66 2.17 6.15 -1.53
N SER A 67 1.02 5.48 -1.64
CA SER A 67 0.95 4.13 -2.19
C SER A 67 1.44 4.09 -3.65
N SER A 68 1.06 5.07 -4.49
CA SER A 68 1.57 5.19 -5.86
C SER A 68 3.08 5.44 -5.99
N LYS A 69 3.76 5.80 -4.89
CA LYS A 69 5.21 6.04 -4.84
C LYS A 69 5.99 4.92 -4.16
N ARG A 70 5.33 4.06 -3.39
CA ARG A 70 5.95 2.87 -2.82
C ARG A 70 6.30 1.91 -3.96
N LYS A 71 7.51 1.35 -3.91
CA LYS A 71 7.97 0.31 -4.86
C LYS A 71 7.61 -1.10 -4.39
N THR A 72 7.09 -1.23 -3.18
CA THR A 72 6.77 -2.51 -2.55
C THR A 72 5.71 -3.20 -3.38
N ARG A 73 6.02 -4.41 -3.88
CA ARG A 73 4.99 -5.33 -4.35
C ARG A 73 4.13 -5.66 -3.13
N GLU A 74 2.82 -5.57 -3.27
CA GLU A 74 1.89 -6.03 -2.22
C GLU A 74 2.05 -7.53 -1.91
N ASN A 75 2.82 -8.24 -2.74
CA ASN A 75 3.06 -9.67 -2.64
C ASN A 75 4.47 -9.98 -2.13
N VAL A 76 4.53 -10.92 -1.18
CA VAL A 76 5.76 -11.62 -0.82
C VAL A 76 6.27 -12.34 -2.07
N ASP A 77 7.58 -12.30 -2.29
CA ASP A 77 8.22 -13.11 -3.32
C ASP A 77 7.92 -14.60 -3.08
N PRO A 78 8.04 -15.47 -4.09
CA PRO A 78 7.74 -16.87 -3.90
C PRO A 78 8.57 -17.49 -2.77
N LEU A 79 7.91 -18.25 -1.91
CA LEU A 79 8.54 -18.88 -0.76
C LEU A 79 8.86 -20.34 -1.08
N LEU A 80 9.91 -20.90 -0.47
CA LEU A 80 10.18 -22.34 -0.55
C LEU A 80 9.50 -23.03 0.62
N ASN A 81 8.75 -24.09 0.34
CA ASN A 81 8.23 -24.97 1.38
C ASN A 81 9.31 -25.96 1.86
N GLU A 82 8.97 -26.78 2.85
CA GLU A 82 9.89 -27.77 3.44
C GLU A 82 10.44 -28.79 2.43
N VAL A 83 9.69 -29.05 1.35
CA VAL A 83 10.07 -29.99 0.28
C VAL A 83 10.89 -29.28 -0.82
N GLY A 84 11.20 -27.99 -0.65
CA GLY A 84 11.94 -27.18 -1.63
C GLY A 84 11.11 -26.76 -2.85
N ALA A 85 9.79 -26.90 -2.81
CA ALA A 85 8.89 -26.43 -3.86
C ALA A 85 8.51 -24.96 -3.66
N LEU A 86 8.38 -24.24 -4.78
CA LEU A 86 8.18 -22.80 -4.80
C LEU A 86 6.68 -22.47 -4.74
N VAL A 87 6.27 -21.78 -3.67
CA VAL A 87 4.89 -21.40 -3.37
C VAL A 87 4.64 -19.97 -3.87
N MET A 88 3.82 -19.85 -4.91
CA MET A 88 3.48 -18.56 -5.53
C MET A 88 2.13 -17.99 -5.09
N GLU A 89 1.19 -18.83 -4.67
CA GLU A 89 -0.15 -18.43 -4.25
C GLU A 89 -0.12 -17.69 -2.90
N ALA A 90 -0.97 -16.67 -2.73
CA ALA A 90 -1.06 -15.91 -1.49
C ALA A 90 -1.51 -16.77 -0.30
N THR A 91 -2.50 -17.66 -0.50
CA THR A 91 -3.02 -18.58 0.51
C THR A 91 -1.91 -19.51 1.01
N GLY A 92 -1.24 -20.22 0.09
CA GLY A 92 -0.14 -21.11 0.46
C GLY A 92 1.04 -20.41 1.12
N LYS A 93 1.36 -19.16 0.73
CA LYS A 93 2.38 -18.36 1.43
C LYS A 93 1.98 -18.02 2.85
N ALA A 94 0.71 -17.66 3.07
CA ALA A 94 0.20 -17.34 4.41
C ALA A 94 0.23 -18.57 5.33
N GLU A 95 -0.20 -19.73 4.83
CA GLU A 95 -0.14 -21.00 5.55
C GLU A 95 1.29 -21.38 5.94
N LEU A 96 2.24 -21.28 4.99
CA LEU A 96 3.65 -21.57 5.23
C LEU A 96 4.25 -20.66 6.30
N LEU A 97 4.01 -19.34 6.21
CA LEU A 97 4.49 -18.39 7.21
C LEU A 97 3.85 -18.63 8.59
N ASN A 98 2.57 -19.00 8.62
CA ASN A 98 1.86 -19.33 9.85
C ASN A 98 2.43 -20.60 10.50
N ALA A 99 2.76 -21.63 9.71
CA ALA A 99 3.40 -22.85 10.20
C ALA A 99 4.79 -22.57 10.80
N VAL A 100 5.61 -21.75 10.12
CA VAL A 100 6.92 -21.32 10.64
C VAL A 100 6.75 -20.54 11.95
N PHE A 101 5.78 -19.64 12.01
CA PHE A 101 5.48 -18.88 13.23
C PHE A 101 5.08 -19.80 14.38
N ALA A 102 4.15 -20.74 14.17
CA ALA A 102 3.71 -21.70 15.18
C ALA A 102 4.85 -22.60 15.67
N SER A 103 5.76 -23.00 14.78
CA SER A 103 6.94 -23.83 15.10
C SER A 103 7.86 -23.19 16.15
N VAL A 104 7.98 -21.86 16.15
CA VAL A 104 8.78 -21.14 17.15
C VAL A 104 8.17 -21.24 18.56
N PHE A 105 6.86 -21.47 18.66
CA PHE A 105 6.15 -21.63 19.94
C PHE A 105 6.01 -23.09 20.38
N THR A 106 6.20 -24.06 19.49
CA THR A 106 6.24 -25.48 19.85
C THR A 106 7.66 -25.88 20.24
N THR A 107 8.03 -25.58 21.48
CA THR A 107 9.16 -26.27 22.14
C THR A 107 8.84 -27.76 22.15
N LYS A 108 9.75 -28.61 21.65
CA LYS A 108 9.63 -30.06 21.79
C LYS A 108 9.71 -30.43 23.27
N VAL A 109 8.57 -30.42 23.95
CA VAL A 109 8.39 -31.19 25.17
C VAL A 109 8.42 -32.64 24.72
N GLY A 110 9.44 -33.40 25.16
CA GLY A 110 9.52 -34.84 24.95
C GLY A 110 8.31 -35.56 25.55
N PRO A 111 8.19 -36.89 25.38
CA PRO A 111 7.07 -37.65 25.93
C PRO A 111 7.23 -37.77 27.45
N GLN A 112 6.80 -36.74 28.17
CA GLN A 112 6.70 -36.73 29.61
C GLN A 112 5.40 -36.01 29.96
N GLU A 113 4.45 -36.85 30.37
CA GLU A 113 3.21 -36.53 31.06
C GLU A 113 2.28 -35.53 30.38
N THR A 114 1.16 -36.08 29.92
CA THR A 114 -0.14 -35.41 29.91
C THR A 114 -0.42 -34.87 31.32
N GLN A 115 0.15 -33.72 31.65
CA GLN A 115 -0.56 -32.80 32.51
C GLN A 115 -1.60 -32.17 31.61
N THR A 116 -2.83 -32.63 31.79
CA THR A 116 -4.04 -31.92 31.40
C THR A 116 -3.89 -30.49 31.90
N LEU A 117 -3.32 -29.63 31.06
CA LEU A 117 -3.61 -28.22 31.13
C LEU A 117 -5.08 -28.21 30.74
N GLU A 118 -5.96 -28.10 31.74
CA GLU A 118 -7.29 -27.55 31.50
C GLU A 118 -7.06 -26.18 30.88
N VAL A 119 -6.81 -26.15 29.57
CA VAL A 119 -7.34 -25.12 28.71
C VAL A 119 -8.81 -25.30 28.95
N GLY A 120 -9.35 -24.54 29.90
CA GLY A 120 -10.77 -24.46 30.10
C GLY A 120 -11.34 -24.19 28.72
N GLU A 121 -11.92 -25.23 28.11
CA GLU A 121 -12.93 -25.07 27.07
C GLU A 121 -14.03 -24.28 27.76
N LYS A 122 -13.83 -22.95 27.82
CA LYS A 122 -14.91 -22.02 28.02
C LYS A 122 -15.77 -22.23 26.79
N VAL A 123 -16.71 -23.16 26.91
CA VAL A 123 -17.93 -23.17 26.13
C VAL A 123 -18.57 -21.83 26.44
N TRP A 124 -18.26 -20.83 25.59
CA TRP A 124 -18.83 -19.50 25.68
C TRP A 124 -20.35 -19.68 25.63
N ARG A 125 -21.04 -19.51 26.76
CA ARG A 125 -22.49 -19.51 26.72
C ARG A 125 -22.94 -18.14 26.24
N LYS A 126 -24.17 -18.07 25.72
CA LYS A 126 -24.72 -16.86 25.09
C LYS A 126 -24.76 -15.67 26.05
N GLU A 127 -24.71 -15.94 27.35
CA GLU A 127 -24.69 -15.00 28.46
C GLU A 127 -23.29 -14.39 28.73
N ASP A 128 -22.21 -14.97 28.17
CA ASP A 128 -20.83 -14.47 28.32
C ASP A 128 -20.45 -13.40 27.28
N LEU A 129 -21.36 -13.10 26.33
CA LEU A 129 -21.14 -12.07 25.33
C LEU A 129 -21.55 -10.70 25.90
N PRO A 130 -20.70 -9.66 25.78
CA PRO A 130 -21.12 -8.32 26.16
C PRO A 130 -22.37 -7.94 25.37
N LEU A 131 -23.44 -7.58 26.10
CA LEU A 131 -24.69 -7.11 25.50
C LEU A 131 -24.40 -5.78 24.79
N VAL A 132 -24.30 -5.83 23.46
CA VAL A 132 -24.08 -4.64 22.64
C VAL A 132 -25.41 -3.92 22.42
N GLU A 133 -25.53 -2.72 22.98
CA GLU A 133 -26.70 -1.86 22.82
C GLU A 133 -26.76 -1.27 21.41
N LYS A 134 -27.88 -1.48 20.70
CA LYS A 134 -28.06 -1.08 19.29
C LYS A 134 -27.91 0.42 19.07
N ASP A 135 -28.38 1.23 20.02
CA ASP A 135 -28.32 2.68 19.90
C ASP A 135 -26.88 3.21 20.02
N GLY A 136 -26.06 2.60 20.88
CA GLY A 136 -24.63 2.88 20.93
C GLY A 136 -23.92 2.55 19.61
N VAL A 137 -24.20 1.39 19.01
CA VAL A 137 -23.62 1.03 17.71
C VAL A 137 -24.05 2.02 16.61
N LYS A 138 -25.31 2.45 16.63
CA LYS A 138 -25.85 3.39 15.64
C LYS A 138 -25.17 4.77 15.72
N GLU A 139 -24.88 5.26 16.91
CA GLU A 139 -24.12 6.49 17.13
C GLU A 139 -22.69 6.37 16.57
N TYR A 140 -21.99 5.26 16.87
CA TYR A 140 -20.65 5.02 16.32
C TYR A 140 -20.64 4.92 14.79
N LEU A 141 -21.65 4.27 14.20
CA LEU A 141 -21.81 4.20 12.74
C LEU A 141 -22.11 5.56 12.12
N GLY A 142 -22.91 6.41 12.79
CA GLY A 142 -23.19 7.77 12.33
C GLY A 142 -21.97 8.70 12.35
N ASN A 143 -21.02 8.42 13.24
CA ASN A 143 -19.75 9.16 13.37
C ASN A 143 -18.64 8.64 12.44
N LEU A 144 -18.92 7.66 11.57
CA LEU A 144 -17.96 7.17 10.59
C LEU A 144 -17.63 8.26 9.56
N ASP A 145 -16.34 8.49 9.40
CA ASP A 145 -15.82 9.44 8.42
C ASP A 145 -15.88 8.80 7.02
N ILE A 146 -16.88 9.22 6.23
CA ILE A 146 -17.10 8.79 4.83
C ILE A 146 -15.95 9.11 3.87
N HIS A 147 -14.91 9.83 4.31
CA HIS A 147 -13.70 10.06 3.52
C HIS A 147 -12.55 9.10 3.89
N LYS A 148 -12.77 8.16 4.81
CA LYS A 148 -11.79 7.14 5.19
C LYS A 148 -11.51 6.17 4.06
N SER A 149 -10.33 5.56 4.13
CA SER A 149 -9.89 4.54 3.19
C SER A 149 -10.58 3.22 3.47
N THR A 150 -10.91 2.53 2.40
CA THR A 150 -11.40 1.16 2.39
C THR A 150 -10.45 0.21 3.11
N GLY A 151 -11.00 -0.71 3.91
CA GLY A 151 -10.25 -1.78 4.55
C GLY A 151 -9.75 -2.85 3.57
N PRO A 152 -8.97 -3.83 4.05
CA PRO A 152 -8.52 -4.98 3.24
C PRO A 152 -9.70 -5.83 2.72
N ASP A 153 -10.84 -5.76 3.40
CA ASP A 153 -12.14 -6.34 3.02
C ASP A 153 -12.84 -5.61 1.86
N ARG A 154 -12.29 -4.49 1.39
CA ARG A 154 -12.83 -3.62 0.34
C ARG A 154 -14.14 -2.91 0.71
N MET A 155 -14.49 -2.82 1.99
CA MET A 155 -15.69 -2.10 2.45
C MET A 155 -15.39 -0.63 2.77
N HIS A 156 -16.27 0.27 2.34
CA HIS A 156 -16.21 1.69 2.68
C HIS A 156 -17.01 1.91 3.97
N PRO A 157 -16.51 2.72 4.92
CA PRO A 157 -17.33 3.17 6.03
C PRO A 157 -18.51 4.03 5.56
#